data_AF-A0A7X7Q3M4-F1
#
_entry.id   AF-A0A7X7Q3M4-F1
#
_cell.length_a   1.000
_cell.length_b   1.000
_cell.length_c   1.000
_cell.angle_alpha   90.00
_cell.angle_beta   90.00
_cell.angle_gamma   90.00
#
_symmetry.space_group_name_H-M   'P 1'
#
loop_
_entity.id
_entity.type
_entity.pdbx_description
1 polymer ?
#
loop_
_entity_poly.entity_id
_entity_poly.type
_entity_poly.pdbx_seq_one_letter_code
_entity_poly.pdbx_strand_id
1 'polypeptide(L)'
;MILLGGPEVSYDIEHWFTTLPIDFLISGEGEYPFKSLLTALENHLDLRKVPQLSFRKDSSIIINKKEYIIDLNTLPSPYRLERDRIN
;
A
#
# COMPACT_ATOMS: atom_id res chain seq x y z
N MET A 1 7.58 -5.22 10.77
CA MET A 1 6.52 -4.63 9.94
C MET A 1 6.85 -4.93 8.49
N ILE A 2 6.01 -5.72 7.83
CA ILE A 2 6.17 -6.18 6.45
C ILE A 2 4.96 -5.69 5.66
N LEU A 3 5.21 -4.94 4.58
CA LEU A 3 4.21 -4.45 3.64
C LEU A 3 4.45 -5.12 2.29
N LEU A 4 3.40 -5.70 1.71
CA LEU A 4 3.39 -6.09 0.30
C LEU A 4 2.70 -5.02 -0.55
N GLY A 5 3.15 -4.87 -1.79
CA GLY A 5 2.53 -3.99 -2.77
C GLY A 5 2.83 -4.46 -4.19
N GLY A 6 2.11 -3.89 -5.15
CA GLY A 6 2.24 -4.23 -6.57
C GLY A 6 1.02 -4.98 -7.12
N PRO A 7 0.87 -5.00 -8.45
CA PRO A 7 -0.23 -5.69 -9.12
C PRO A 7 -0.27 -7.19 -8.81
N GLU A 8 0.87 -7.81 -8.51
CA GLU A 8 1.00 -9.25 -8.24
C GLU A 8 0.22 -9.70 -7.00
N VAL A 9 0.21 -8.87 -5.96
CA VAL A 9 -0.43 -9.21 -4.67
C VAL A 9 -1.89 -8.77 -4.60
N SER A 10 -2.38 -8.08 -5.64
CA SER A 10 -3.70 -7.45 -5.67
C SER A 10 -4.86 -8.43 -5.96
N TYR A 11 -4.56 -9.66 -6.41
CA TYR A 11 -5.57 -10.63 -6.86
C TYR A 11 -6.15 -11.50 -5.75
N ASP A 12 -5.34 -11.92 -4.78
CA ASP A 12 -5.75 -12.83 -3.70
C ASP A 12 -5.19 -12.37 -2.36
N ILE A 13 -5.82 -11.33 -1.81
CA ILE A 13 -5.39 -10.68 -0.57
C ILE A 13 -5.39 -11.67 0.59
N GLU A 14 -6.45 -12.48 0.72
CA GLU A 14 -6.57 -13.45 1.80
C GLU A 14 -5.45 -14.50 1.74
N HIS A 15 -5.13 -15.03 0.55
CA HIS A 15 -4.02 -15.96 0.37
C HIS A 15 -2.72 -15.40 0.96
N TRP A 16 -2.35 -14.16 0.63
CA TRP A 16 -1.10 -13.57 1.13
C TRP A 16 -1.06 -13.43 2.65
N PHE A 17 -2.19 -13.06 3.27
CA PHE A 17 -2.32 -13.03 4.73
C PHE A 17 -2.37 -14.43 5.36
N THR A 18 -2.71 -15.49 4.63
CA THR A 18 -2.63 -16.86 5.18
C THR A 18 -1.25 -17.49 5.00
N THR A 19 -0.55 -17.15 3.91
CA THR A 19 0.70 -17.80 3.50
C THR A 19 1.94 -17.14 4.10
N LEU A 20 1.88 -15.82 4.36
CA LEU A 20 3.04 -15.04 4.80
C LEU A 20 2.75 -14.24 6.08
N PRO A 21 3.80 -14.00 6.91
CA PRO A 21 3.69 -13.15 8.10
C PRO A 21 3.75 -11.65 7.72
N ILE A 22 2.84 -11.20 6.86
CA ILE A 22 2.76 -9.79 6.42
C ILE A 22 1.85 -8.99 7.35
N ASP A 23 2.13 -7.70 7.55
CA ASP A 23 1.30 -6.80 8.36
C ASP A 23 0.29 -6.03 7.49
N PHE A 24 0.74 -5.63 6.29
CA PHE A 24 0.01 -4.77 5.37
C PHE A 24 0.11 -5.28 3.93
N LEU A 25 -0.92 -5.00 3.15
CA LEU A 25 -0.92 -5.19 1.70
C LEU A 25 -1.59 -3.98 1.06
N ILE A 26 -0.94 -3.36 0.08
CA ILE A 26 -1.51 -2.29 -0.74
C ILE A 26 -1.79 -2.83 -2.13
N SER A 27 -3.05 -2.81 -2.55
CA SER A 27 -3.47 -3.28 -3.87
C SER A 27 -3.41 -2.16 -4.91
N GLY A 28 -2.95 -2.46 -6.12
CA GLY A 28 -2.84 -1.50 -7.22
C GLY A 28 -1.71 -0.49 -7.02
N GLU A 29 -1.95 0.76 -7.43
CA GLU A 29 -0.97 1.84 -7.36
C GLU A 29 -0.67 2.24 -5.91
N GLY A 30 0.62 2.30 -5.58
CA GLY A 30 1.10 2.32 -4.20
C GLY A 30 1.44 3.70 -3.66
N GLU A 31 1.70 4.71 -4.50
CA GLU A 31 2.33 5.96 -4.06
C GLU A 31 1.49 6.72 -3.02
N TYR A 32 0.21 6.93 -3.31
CA TYR A 32 -0.72 7.59 -2.40
C TYR A 32 -1.08 6.77 -1.15
N PRO A 33 -1.53 5.50 -1.26
CA PRO A 33 -1.88 4.71 -0.08
C PRO A 33 -0.68 4.45 0.82
N PHE A 34 0.54 4.33 0.27
CA PHE A 34 1.74 4.17 1.07
C PHE A 34 2.03 5.42 1.91
N LYS A 35 1.96 6.62 1.31
CA LYS A 35 2.07 7.88 2.07
C LYS A 35 1.00 7.99 3.16
N SER A 36 -0.23 7.62 2.84
CA SER A 36 -1.36 7.64 3.78
C SER A 36 -1.17 6.65 4.94
N LEU A 37 -0.64 5.45 4.66
CA LEU A 37 -0.27 4.46 5.67
C LEU A 37 0.80 5.01 6.63
N LEU A 38 1.89 5.58 6.10
CA LEU A 38 2.95 6.14 6.94
C LEU A 38 2.43 7.25 7.86
N THR A 39 1.61 8.16 7.30
CA THR A 39 0.98 9.24 8.06
C THR A 39 0.08 8.67 9.17
N ALA A 40 -0.70 7.64 8.87
CA ALA A 40 -1.59 7.02 9.84
C ALA A 40 -0.83 6.28 10.95
N LEU A 41 0.27 5.62 10.62
CA LEU A 41 1.13 4.95 11.61
C LEU A 41 1.83 5.95 12.53
N GLU A 42 2.41 7.01 11.97
CA GLU A 42 3.10 8.07 12.73
C GLU A 42 2.16 8.81 13.70
N ASN A 43 0.92 9.07 13.27
CA ASN A 43 -0.04 9.86 14.04
C ASN A 43 -1.10 9.01 14.76
N HIS A 44 -0.93 7.68 14.81
CA HIS A 44 -1.89 6.74 15.42
C HIS A 44 -3.34 6.90 14.91
N LEU A 45 -3.51 7.14 13.60
CA LEU A 45 -4.81 7.34 12.97
C LEU A 45 -5.47 6.00 12.60
N ASP A 46 -6.77 6.06 12.33
CA ASP A 46 -7.56 4.89 11.92
C ASP A 46 -7.13 4.37 10.54
N LEU A 47 -6.52 3.19 10.53
CA LEU A 47 -6.06 2.52 9.32
C LEU A 47 -7.19 2.21 8.32
N ARG A 48 -8.46 2.18 8.75
CA ARG A 48 -9.63 2.00 7.85
C ARG A 48 -9.81 3.16 6.86
N LYS A 49 -9.13 4.29 7.10
CA LYS A 49 -9.13 5.47 6.22
C LYS A 49 -8.01 5.47 5.19
N VAL A 50 -7.10 4.50 5.23
CA VAL A 50 -6.03 4.37 4.23
C VAL A 50 -6.59 3.64 3.02
N PRO A 51 -6.71 4.28 1.84
CA PRO A 51 -7.30 3.62 0.69
C PRO A 51 -6.44 2.45 0.23
N GLN A 52 -7.04 1.45 -0.41
CA GLN A 52 -6.35 0.28 -0.99
C GLN A 52 -5.56 -0.59 0.00
N LEU A 53 -5.57 -0.25 1.29
CA LEU A 53 -4.87 -0.99 2.33
C LEU A 53 -5.69 -2.19 2.78
N SER A 54 -5.03 -3.32 2.90
CA SER A 54 -5.49 -4.47 3.65
C SER A 54 -4.57 -4.74 4.84
N PHE A 55 -5.15 -5.08 5.99
CA PHE A 55 -4.41 -5.28 7.23
C PHE A 55 -5.13 -6.25 8.18
N ARG A 56 -4.40 -6.92 9.07
CA ARG A 56 -5.03 -7.73 10.12
C ARG A 56 -5.52 -6.84 11.25
N LYS A 57 -6.77 -7.06 11.67
CA LYS A 57 -7.34 -6.52 12.91
C LYS A 57 -7.98 -7.67 13.67
N ASP A 58 -7.47 -7.94 14.86
CA ASP A 58 -7.88 -9.08 15.68
C ASP A 58 -7.75 -10.40 14.90
N SER A 59 -8.85 -11.12 14.69
CA SER A 59 -8.88 -12.38 13.93
C SER A 59 -9.34 -12.23 12.48
N SER A 60 -9.47 -11.00 11.97
CA SER A 60 -10.02 -10.73 10.65
C SER A 60 -9.10 -9.85 9.80
N ILE A 61 -9.17 -10.05 8.48
CA ILE A 61 -8.50 -9.20 7.50
C ILE A 61 -9.48 -8.08 7.16
N ILE A 62 -9.05 -6.84 7.35
CA ILE A 62 -9.79 -5.66 6.91
C ILE A 62 -9.25 -5.28 5.54
N ILE A 63 -10.15 -5.11 4.56
CA ILE A 63 -9.83 -4.69 3.20
C ILE A 63 -10.51 -3.35 2.96
N ASN A 64 -9.72 -2.28 2.86
CA ASN A 64 -10.26 -0.95 2.61
C ASN A 64 -10.63 -0.78 1.13
N LYS A 65 -11.58 0.11 0.86
CA LYS A 65 -12.04 0.37 -0.50
C LYS A 65 -10.91 0.95 -1.35
N LYS A 66 -10.95 0.60 -2.64
CA LYS A 66 -10.15 1.27 -3.65
C LYS A 66 -10.72 2.68 -3.86
N GLU A 67 -9.91 3.70 -3.59
CA GLU A 67 -10.24 5.06 -3.99
C GLU A 67 -9.46 5.37 -5.26
N TYR A 68 -10.16 5.82 -6.30
CA TYR A 68 -9.51 6.35 -7.50
C TYR A 68 -9.00 7.74 -7.16
N ILE A 69 -7.76 7.84 -6.72
CA ILE A 69 -7.12 9.10 -6.34
C ILE A 69 -5.98 9.41 -7.30
N ILE A 70 -6.26 10.40 -8.16
CA ILE A 70 -5.40 11.45 -8.73
C ILE A 70 -4.26 11.03 -9.67
N ASP A 71 -4.05 11.90 -10.66
CA ASP A 71 -2.95 11.94 -11.62
C ASP A 71 -1.58 11.84 -10.95
N LEU A 72 -1.00 10.63 -10.98
CA LEU A 72 0.35 10.32 -10.50
C LEU A 72 1.42 11.16 -11.20
N ASN A 73 1.13 11.76 -12.37
CA ASN A 73 2.07 12.66 -13.06
C ASN A 73 2.36 13.94 -12.26
N THR A 74 1.56 14.26 -11.25
CA THR A 74 1.82 15.39 -10.33
C THR A 74 2.87 15.06 -9.28
N LEU A 75 3.19 13.78 -9.07
CA LEU A 75 4.21 13.36 -8.13
C LEU A 75 5.60 13.43 -8.79
N PRO A 76 6.61 13.88 -8.04
CA PRO A 76 7.97 13.89 -8.54
C PRO A 76 8.46 12.46 -8.76
N SER A 77 8.98 12.19 -9.97
CA SER A 77 9.44 10.86 -10.43
C SER A 77 10.16 10.06 -9.33
N PRO A 78 9.86 8.75 -9.18
CA PRO A 78 10.60 7.88 -8.27
C PRO A 78 12.03 7.59 -8.77
N TYR A 79 12.28 7.77 -10.06
CA TYR A 79 13.59 7.59 -10.69
C TYR A 79 14.45 8.85 -10.56
N ARG A 80 15.13 8.99 -9.42
CA ARG A 80 16.01 10.12 -9.13
C ARG A 80 17.46 9.73 -8.94
N LEU A 81 17.77 8.44 -9.02
CA LEU A 81 19.14 7.99 -8.84
C LEU A 81 19.92 8.29 -10.11
N GLU A 82 21.20 8.59 -9.96
CA GLU A 82 22.14 8.77 -11.09
C GLU A 82 22.08 7.57 -12.05
N ARG A 83 21.82 6.38 -11.51
CA ARG A 83 21.71 5.10 -12.22
C ARG A 83 20.45 4.97 -13.10
N ASP A 84 19.44 5.79 -12.81
CA ASP A 84 18.18 5.85 -13.56
C ASP A 84 18.27 6.84 -14.73
N ARG A 85 19.33 7.66 -14.79
CA ARG A 85 19.66 8.48 -15.96
C ARG A 85 20.15 7.52 -17.03
N ILE A 86 19.27 7.14 -17.94
CA ILE A 86 19.58 6.25 -19.07
C ILE A 86 20.67 6.89 -19.94
N ASN A 87 21.57 6.05 -20.48
CA ASN A 87 22.36 6.34 -21.69
C ASN A 87 21.54 7.05 -22.78
#